data_AF-A0A2E7ET91-F1
#
_entry.id   AF-A0A2E7ET91-F1
#
_cell.length_a   1.000
_cell.length_b   1.000
_cell.length_c   1.000
_cell.angle_alpha   90.00
_cell.angle_beta   90.00
_cell.angle_gamma   90.00
#
_symmetry.space_group_name_H-M   'P 1'
#
loop_
_entity.id
_entity.type
_entity.pdbx_description
1 polymer ?
#
loop_
_entity_poly.entity_id
_entity_poly.type
_entity_poly.pdbx_seq_one_letter_code
_entity_poly.pdbx_strand_id
1 'polypeptide(L)'
;MRPMTLFILVFWAASMGWLTFTKLLPTTENGIPPQYQDILPDSAIELPPVKWSIRLNDKSIGEATNQIKRQEDGQANATSTVWIKELSVDELIGQRLGGLGGAIFQRFQPMSPSGGAGDALSFQVRNEMQFDHFGELTGFDCIVDVADLPECIILRGTVANEKLKLLAYVTIPSTEGKPATRQPVHKSEMDLPAGSLIADSLSPRPRFSDLYVGQEWTFSTYRPLAPNSPLQDVLATVEALETIQWNGEPITAHRVAYQRPTGGVLNLDQQLGVVWVDPTGTVLRQTMNWGALRLTFERLADDGDSRLTAEEGHRDLDQ
;
A
#
# COMPACT_ATOMS: atom_id res chain seq x y z
N MET A 1 10.03 35.67 47.87
CA MET A 1 9.12 35.15 46.81
C MET A 1 7.82 34.73 47.49
N ARG A 2 6.65 35.09 46.92
CA ARG A 2 5.37 34.65 47.50
C ARG A 2 5.17 33.16 47.19
N PRO A 3 4.68 32.35 48.15
CA PRO A 3 4.50 30.89 47.96
C PRO A 3 3.63 30.55 46.74
N MET A 4 2.66 31.42 46.42
CA MET A 4 1.82 31.31 45.23
C MET A 4 2.62 31.35 43.92
N THR A 5 3.64 32.20 43.81
CA THR A 5 4.47 32.33 42.61
C THR A 5 5.29 31.06 42.36
N LEU A 6 5.77 30.42 43.44
CA LEU A 6 6.53 29.17 43.35
C LEU A 6 5.64 28.02 42.86
N PHE A 7 4.40 27.95 43.35
CA PHE A 7 3.43 26.93 42.93
C PHE A 7 3.07 27.05 41.45
N ILE A 8 2.86 28.28 40.96
CA ILE A 8 2.57 28.53 39.54
C ILE A 8 3.75 28.09 38.66
N LEU A 9 4.98 28.41 39.05
CA LEU A 9 6.18 28.01 38.29
C LEU A 9 6.36 26.49 38.26
N VAL A 10 6.15 25.80 39.37
CA VAL A 10 6.27 24.33 39.44
C VAL A 10 5.18 23.67 38.60
N PHE A 11 3.93 24.12 38.71
CA PHE A 11 2.83 23.61 37.91
C PHE A 11 3.07 23.83 36.41
N TRP A 12 3.54 25.02 36.03
CA TRP A 12 3.85 25.35 34.64
C TRP A 12 5.00 24.51 34.10
N ALA A 13 6.08 24.33 34.86
CA ALA A 13 7.20 23.48 34.47
C ALA A 13 6.78 22.01 34.34
N ALA A 14 5.92 21.51 35.24
CA ALA A 14 5.38 20.16 35.15
C ALA A 14 4.47 19.99 33.93
N SER A 15 3.61 20.97 33.64
CA SER A 15 2.72 20.96 32.47
C SER A 15 3.49 21.04 31.15
N MET A 16 4.48 21.94 31.06
CA MET A 16 5.33 22.07 29.86
C MET A 16 6.25 20.88 29.70
N GLY A 17 6.81 20.35 30.79
CA GLY A 17 7.60 19.11 30.78
C GLY A 17 6.77 17.92 30.31
N TRP A 18 5.55 17.77 30.85
CA TRP A 18 4.61 16.74 30.41
C TRP A 18 4.27 16.85 28.92
N LEU A 19 3.93 18.05 28.43
CA LEU A 19 3.66 18.27 27.01
C LEU A 19 4.88 17.98 26.13
N THR A 20 6.07 18.40 26.55
CA THR A 20 7.31 18.17 25.81
C THR A 20 7.60 16.67 25.69
N PHE A 21 7.52 15.93 26.81
CA PHE A 21 7.75 14.48 26.81
C PHE A 21 6.68 13.70 26.03
N THR A 22 5.42 14.12 26.07
CA THR A 22 4.31 13.37 25.44
C THR A 22 4.02 13.77 23.99
N LYS A 23 4.42 14.98 23.55
CA LYS A 23 4.13 15.49 22.20
C LYS A 23 5.37 15.72 21.35
N LEU A 24 6.47 16.20 21.95
CA LEU A 24 7.66 16.60 21.21
C LEU A 24 8.74 15.52 21.18
N LEU A 25 8.89 14.74 22.25
CA LEU A 25 9.88 13.66 22.30
C LEU A 25 9.57 12.48 21.37
N PRO A 26 8.33 11.96 21.27
CA PRO A 26 8.04 10.87 20.34
C PRO A 26 8.17 11.27 18.86
N THR A 27 8.09 12.56 18.52
CA THR A 27 8.32 13.00 17.13
C THR A 27 9.79 12.98 16.71
N THR A 28 10.72 12.84 17.68
CA THR A 28 12.17 12.77 17.41
C THR A 28 12.67 11.36 17.10
N GLU A 29 11.85 10.33 17.32
CA GLU A 29 12.16 8.93 16.96
C GLU A 29 11.48 8.49 15.65
N ASN A 30 11.08 9.45 14.80
CA ASN A 30 10.70 9.13 13.43
C ASN A 30 11.93 8.56 12.72
N GLY A 31 11.90 7.25 12.43
CA GLY A 31 12.96 6.62 11.66
C GLY A 31 13.01 7.17 10.25
N ILE A 32 14.15 7.01 9.57
CA ILE A 32 14.24 7.36 8.16
C ILE A 32 13.20 6.50 7.41
N PRO A 33 12.24 7.09 6.70
CA PRO A 33 11.25 6.32 5.95
C PRO A 33 11.96 5.53 4.85
N PRO A 34 11.54 4.28 4.58
CA PRO A 34 11.99 3.54 3.42
C PRO A 34 11.67 4.33 2.14
N GLN A 35 12.69 4.60 1.33
CA GLN A 35 12.58 5.40 0.11
C GLN A 35 12.35 4.50 -1.11
N TYR A 36 12.10 5.10 -2.28
CA TYR A 36 12.03 4.35 -3.53
C TYR A 36 13.39 3.90 -4.03
N GLN A 37 14.44 4.66 -3.74
CA GLN A 37 15.81 4.32 -4.12
C GLN A 37 16.19 2.92 -3.61
N ASP A 38 15.63 2.51 -2.48
CA ASP A 38 15.85 1.21 -1.85
C ASP A 38 15.27 0.01 -2.64
N ILE A 39 14.33 0.26 -3.56
CA ILE A 39 13.70 -0.78 -4.38
C ILE A 39 14.15 -0.73 -5.84
N LEU A 40 14.83 0.33 -6.26
CA LEU A 40 15.32 0.50 -7.62
C LEU A 40 16.69 -0.17 -7.77
N PRO A 41 16.97 -0.86 -8.90
CA PRO A 41 18.29 -1.42 -9.12
C PRO A 41 19.33 -0.33 -9.39
N ASP A 42 20.58 -0.57 -8.98
CA ASP A 42 21.69 0.37 -9.16
C ASP A 42 22.08 0.57 -10.63
N SER A 43 21.83 -0.43 -11.47
CA SER A 43 22.18 -0.45 -12.89
C SER A 43 20.95 -0.62 -13.77
N ALA A 44 21.10 -0.33 -15.07
CA ALA A 44 20.09 -0.57 -16.10
C ALA A 44 19.81 -2.07 -16.28
N ILE A 45 18.97 -2.61 -15.40
CA ILE A 45 18.55 -4.00 -15.40
C ILE A 45 17.06 -4.09 -15.11
N GLU A 46 16.44 -5.11 -15.70
CA GLU A 46 15.08 -5.51 -15.40
C GLU A 46 15.14 -6.58 -14.31
N LEU A 47 14.58 -6.27 -13.13
CA LEU A 47 14.53 -7.24 -12.05
C LEU A 47 13.49 -8.33 -12.36
N PRO A 48 13.70 -9.57 -11.89
CA PRO A 48 12.69 -10.62 -12.01
C PRO A 48 11.33 -10.17 -11.46
N PRO A 49 10.22 -10.51 -12.14
CA PRO A 49 8.89 -10.13 -11.67
C PRO A 49 8.54 -10.87 -10.38
N VAL A 50 8.10 -10.12 -9.38
CA VAL A 50 7.65 -10.68 -8.09
C VAL A 50 6.17 -11.00 -8.19
N LYS A 51 5.81 -12.27 -7.99
CA LYS A 51 4.42 -12.75 -8.06
C LYS A 51 3.81 -12.92 -6.67
N TRP A 52 2.50 -12.73 -6.60
CA TRP A 52 1.72 -12.81 -5.37
C TRP A 52 0.45 -13.59 -5.61
N SER A 53 0.06 -14.41 -4.63
CA SER A 53 -1.31 -14.91 -4.53
C SER A 53 -2.14 -13.97 -3.66
N ILE A 54 -3.40 -13.76 -4.04
CA ILE A 54 -4.32 -12.88 -3.33
C ILE A 54 -5.43 -13.71 -2.71
N ARG A 55 -5.67 -13.52 -1.41
CA ARG A 55 -6.74 -14.14 -0.67
C ARG A 55 -7.67 -13.10 -0.05
N LEU A 56 -8.95 -13.38 -0.02
CA LEU A 56 -9.97 -12.62 0.69
C LEU A 56 -10.58 -13.53 1.75
N ASN A 57 -10.44 -13.17 3.03
CA ASN A 57 -10.90 -13.99 4.15
C ASN A 57 -10.49 -15.47 3.99
N ASP A 58 -9.22 -15.69 3.63
CA ASP A 58 -8.59 -16.99 3.36
C ASP A 58 -8.99 -17.70 2.05
N LYS A 59 -10.01 -17.21 1.31
CA LYS A 59 -10.34 -17.72 -0.04
C LYS A 59 -9.41 -17.10 -1.08
N SER A 60 -8.76 -17.92 -1.90
CA SER A 60 -7.98 -17.41 -3.05
C SER A 60 -8.90 -16.73 -4.07
N ILE A 61 -8.61 -15.49 -4.43
CA ILE A 61 -9.44 -14.67 -5.33
C ILE A 61 -8.66 -14.06 -6.50
N GLY A 62 -7.33 -14.20 -6.54
CA GLY A 62 -6.54 -13.46 -7.51
C GLY A 62 -5.03 -13.64 -7.40
N GLU A 63 -4.34 -12.86 -8.21
CA GLU A 63 -2.88 -12.81 -8.28
C GLU A 63 -2.41 -11.38 -8.54
N ALA A 64 -1.22 -11.03 -8.06
CA ALA A 64 -0.58 -9.77 -8.40
C ALA A 64 0.85 -10.01 -8.91
N THR A 65 1.36 -9.10 -9.72
CA THR A 65 2.73 -9.12 -10.20
C THR A 65 3.31 -7.72 -10.16
N ASN A 66 4.51 -7.61 -9.62
CA ASN A 66 5.29 -6.37 -9.59
C ASN A 66 6.54 -6.55 -10.44
N GLN A 67 6.89 -5.53 -11.21
CA GLN A 67 8.11 -5.52 -12.00
C GLN A 67 8.77 -4.15 -11.91
N ILE A 68 10.09 -4.14 -11.76
CA ILE A 68 10.88 -2.92 -11.66
C ILE A 68 11.95 -2.99 -12.74
N LYS A 69 12.06 -1.90 -13.49
CA LYS A 69 13.02 -1.77 -14.59
C LYS A 69 13.69 -0.42 -14.53
N ARG A 70 15.02 -0.41 -14.48
CA ARG A 70 15.82 0.80 -14.73
C ARG A 70 16.30 0.81 -16.17
N GLN A 71 16.16 1.96 -16.80
CA GLN A 71 16.50 2.21 -18.20
C GLN A 71 17.97 2.66 -18.30
N GLU A 72 18.53 2.60 -19.52
CA GLU A 72 19.92 3.00 -19.77
C GLU A 72 20.18 4.49 -19.51
N ASP A 73 19.15 5.33 -19.66
CA ASP A 73 19.25 6.75 -19.36
C ASP A 73 19.33 7.02 -17.84
N GLY A 74 18.97 6.05 -17.00
CA GLY A 74 18.98 6.15 -15.54
C GLY A 74 17.59 6.31 -14.94
N GLN A 75 16.56 6.60 -15.74
CA GLN A 75 15.16 6.61 -15.31
C GLN A 75 14.70 5.20 -14.93
N ALA A 76 13.68 5.09 -14.10
CA ALA A 76 13.14 3.78 -13.74
C ALA A 76 11.61 3.78 -13.77
N ASN A 77 11.04 2.61 -14.08
CA ASN A 77 9.61 2.37 -14.00
C ASN A 77 9.34 1.20 -13.06
N ALA A 78 8.33 1.33 -12.21
CA ALA A 78 7.78 0.22 -11.44
C ALA A 78 6.34 -0.02 -11.89
N THR A 79 6.08 -1.21 -12.42
CA THR A 79 4.75 -1.62 -12.84
C THR A 79 4.18 -2.63 -11.85
N SER A 80 2.89 -2.52 -11.58
CA SER A 80 2.14 -3.49 -10.80
C SER A 80 0.85 -3.83 -11.53
N THR A 81 0.52 -5.11 -11.56
CA THR A 81 -0.78 -5.59 -12.04
C THR A 81 -1.40 -6.49 -11.00
N VAL A 82 -2.63 -6.19 -10.63
CA VAL A 82 -3.43 -6.93 -9.65
C VAL A 82 -4.67 -7.43 -10.37
N TRP A 83 -4.89 -8.74 -10.37
CA TRP A 83 -6.08 -9.37 -10.93
C TRP A 83 -6.88 -10.04 -9.85
N ILE A 84 -8.14 -9.63 -9.70
CA ILE A 84 -9.10 -10.27 -8.79
C ILE A 84 -10.25 -10.82 -9.64
N LYS A 85 -10.48 -12.13 -9.53
CA LYS A 85 -11.37 -12.89 -10.42
C LYS A 85 -12.78 -13.04 -9.84
N GLU A 86 -12.88 -13.26 -8.53
CA GLU A 86 -14.13 -13.56 -7.86
C GLU A 86 -14.31 -12.72 -6.59
N LEU A 87 -14.81 -11.49 -6.75
CA LEU A 87 -15.20 -10.67 -5.62
C LEU A 87 -16.72 -10.66 -5.47
N SER A 88 -17.22 -11.13 -4.34
CA SER A 88 -18.66 -11.09 -4.05
C SER A 88 -19.11 -9.65 -3.84
N VAL A 89 -20.05 -9.20 -4.67
CA VAL A 89 -20.61 -7.84 -4.59
C VAL A 89 -21.36 -7.63 -3.26
N ASP A 90 -22.01 -8.68 -2.75
CA ASP A 90 -22.72 -8.63 -1.46
C ASP A 90 -21.76 -8.38 -0.29
N GLU A 91 -20.57 -9.01 -0.34
CA GLU A 91 -19.51 -8.79 0.65
C GLU A 91 -18.97 -7.36 0.60
N LEU A 92 -18.89 -6.74 -0.58
CA LEU A 92 -18.46 -5.34 -0.74
C LEU A 92 -19.52 -4.32 -0.32
N ILE A 93 -20.77 -4.53 -0.72
CA ILE A 93 -21.89 -3.61 -0.42
C ILE A 93 -22.19 -3.61 1.08
N GLY A 94 -22.10 -4.78 1.75
CA GLY A 94 -22.32 -4.90 3.19
C GLY A 94 -21.36 -4.07 4.05
N GLN A 95 -20.17 -3.73 3.53
CA GLN A 95 -19.12 -3.01 4.27
C GLN A 95 -19.24 -1.48 4.23
N ARG A 96 -20.23 -0.92 3.52
CA ARG A 96 -20.36 0.54 3.29
C ARG A 96 -19.01 1.18 2.87
N LEU A 97 -18.39 0.66 1.81
CA LEU A 97 -17.30 1.34 1.10
C LEU A 97 -17.74 2.79 0.84
N GLY A 98 -17.15 3.73 1.59
CA GLY A 98 -17.77 5.02 1.92
C GLY A 98 -18.56 5.67 0.78
N GLY A 99 -19.84 5.96 1.04
CA GLY A 99 -20.77 6.80 0.27
C GLY A 99 -20.96 6.52 -1.24
N LEU A 100 -19.88 6.56 -2.00
CA LEU A 100 -19.83 6.45 -3.45
C LEU A 100 -19.07 5.23 -3.97
N GLY A 101 -18.28 4.52 -3.15
CA GLY A 101 -17.80 3.18 -3.51
C GLY A 101 -19.00 2.26 -3.77
N GLY A 102 -19.94 2.26 -2.83
CA GLY A 102 -21.24 1.61 -3.03
C GLY A 102 -22.05 2.16 -4.22
N ALA A 103 -21.95 3.45 -4.57
CA ALA A 103 -22.69 4.02 -5.71
C ALA A 103 -22.08 3.69 -7.08
N ILE A 104 -20.74 3.57 -7.15
CA ILE A 104 -20.01 3.02 -8.30
C ILE A 104 -20.46 1.56 -8.46
N PHE A 105 -20.31 0.73 -7.42
CA PHE A 105 -20.71 -0.69 -7.51
C PHE A 105 -22.22 -0.89 -7.76
N GLN A 106 -23.11 -0.04 -7.24
CA GLN A 106 -24.55 -0.08 -7.56
C GLN A 106 -24.84 0.30 -9.00
N ARG A 107 -24.09 1.25 -9.59
CA ARG A 107 -24.24 1.64 -11.00
C ARG A 107 -23.66 0.60 -11.96
N PHE A 108 -22.68 -0.16 -11.49
CA PHE A 108 -22.02 -1.24 -12.23
C PHE A 108 -22.56 -2.62 -11.88
N GLN A 109 -23.69 -2.70 -11.13
CA GLN A 109 -24.42 -3.94 -11.02
C GLN A 109 -24.76 -4.41 -12.44
N PRO A 110 -24.29 -5.59 -12.87
CA PRO A 110 -24.77 -6.14 -14.13
C PRO A 110 -26.28 -6.24 -14.03
N MET A 111 -27.00 -5.66 -14.99
CA MET A 111 -28.39 -6.04 -15.26
C MET A 111 -28.35 -7.46 -15.82
N SER A 112 -28.07 -8.43 -14.95
CA SER A 112 -28.17 -9.84 -15.29
C SER A 112 -29.66 -10.16 -15.38
N PRO A 113 -30.17 -10.65 -16.52
CA PRO A 113 -31.60 -10.89 -16.74
C PRO A 113 -32.16 -12.05 -15.90
N SER A 114 -31.34 -12.65 -15.04
CA SER A 114 -31.71 -13.72 -14.12
C SER A 114 -31.35 -13.30 -12.69
N GLY A 115 -32.36 -13.02 -11.87
CA GLY A 115 -32.23 -12.68 -10.45
C GLY A 115 -31.74 -13.83 -9.58
N GLY A 116 -30.50 -14.27 -9.78
CA GLY A 116 -29.77 -15.19 -8.92
C GLY A 116 -28.83 -14.42 -8.00
N ALA A 117 -28.89 -14.71 -6.71
CA ALA A 117 -27.88 -14.26 -5.75
C ALA A 117 -26.50 -14.82 -6.16
N GLY A 118 -25.48 -13.97 -6.29
CA GLY A 118 -24.08 -14.40 -6.41
C GLY A 118 -23.32 -14.00 -7.68
N ASP A 119 -23.60 -12.86 -8.32
CA ASP A 119 -22.74 -12.37 -9.41
C ASP A 119 -21.38 -11.94 -8.84
N ALA A 120 -20.35 -12.72 -9.17
CA ALA A 120 -18.96 -12.44 -8.82
C ALA A 120 -18.42 -11.35 -9.76
N LEU A 121 -17.82 -10.31 -9.18
CA LEU A 121 -17.18 -9.24 -9.90
C LEU A 121 -15.69 -9.53 -10.05
N SER A 122 -15.17 -9.40 -11.27
CA SER A 122 -13.73 -9.36 -11.52
C SER A 122 -13.27 -7.91 -11.66
N PHE A 123 -12.04 -7.61 -11.27
CA PHE A 123 -11.40 -6.35 -11.59
C PHE A 123 -9.89 -6.52 -11.73
N GLN A 124 -9.32 -5.66 -12.56
CA GLN A 124 -7.90 -5.57 -12.77
C GLN A 124 -7.44 -4.16 -12.40
N VAL A 125 -6.38 -4.06 -11.62
CA VAL A 125 -5.71 -2.79 -11.33
C VAL A 125 -4.35 -2.84 -11.99
N ARG A 126 -4.08 -1.88 -12.86
CA ARG A 126 -2.76 -1.65 -13.46
C ARG A 126 -2.21 -0.36 -12.92
N ASN A 127 -0.98 -0.40 -12.45
CA ASN A 127 -0.26 0.75 -11.95
C ASN A 127 1.12 0.84 -12.61
N GLU A 128 1.50 2.05 -12.97
CA GLU A 128 2.84 2.40 -13.44
C GLU A 128 3.32 3.63 -12.69
N MET A 129 4.44 3.48 -11.97
CA MET A 129 5.16 4.58 -11.32
C MET A 129 6.41 4.89 -12.12
N GLN A 130 6.69 6.18 -12.28
CA GLN A 130 7.83 6.69 -13.05
C GLN A 130 8.78 7.43 -12.12
N PHE A 131 10.06 7.13 -12.27
CA PHE A 131 11.14 7.71 -11.47
C PHE A 131 12.18 8.36 -12.37
N ASP A 132 12.72 9.49 -11.93
CA ASP A 132 13.82 10.14 -12.62
C ASP A 132 15.16 9.42 -12.39
N HIS A 133 16.24 10.06 -12.85
CA HIS A 133 17.60 9.54 -12.80
C HIS A 133 18.12 9.40 -11.36
N PHE A 134 17.55 10.17 -10.42
CA PHE A 134 17.88 10.17 -9.00
C PHE A 134 16.95 9.25 -8.19
N GLY A 135 16.00 8.57 -8.85
CA GLY A 135 15.02 7.71 -8.20
C GLY A 135 13.91 8.49 -7.51
N GLU A 136 13.71 9.77 -7.84
CA GLU A 136 12.58 10.56 -7.36
C GLU A 136 11.35 10.29 -8.21
N LEU A 137 10.18 10.21 -7.57
CA LEU A 137 8.90 9.99 -8.25
C LEU A 137 8.55 11.20 -9.12
N THR A 138 8.37 11.01 -10.42
CA THR A 138 7.93 12.04 -11.37
C THR A 138 6.45 11.96 -11.70
N GLY A 139 5.86 10.77 -11.59
CA GLY A 139 4.46 10.55 -11.85
C GLY A 139 4.00 9.12 -11.66
N PHE A 140 2.70 8.92 -11.74
CA PHE A 140 2.10 7.60 -11.77
C PHE A 140 0.77 7.61 -12.52
N ASP A 141 0.45 6.46 -13.12
CA ASP A 141 -0.83 6.16 -13.73
C ASP A 141 -1.40 4.90 -13.09
N CYS A 142 -2.63 4.98 -12.59
CA CYS A 142 -3.38 3.83 -12.12
C CYS A 142 -4.70 3.71 -12.89
N ILE A 143 -4.93 2.53 -13.46
CA ILE A 143 -6.10 2.18 -14.27
C ILE A 143 -6.80 1.01 -13.59
N VAL A 144 -8.10 1.14 -13.36
CA VAL A 144 -8.96 0.08 -12.84
C VAL A 144 -9.95 -0.33 -13.92
N ASP A 145 -9.86 -1.59 -14.32
CA ASP A 145 -10.82 -2.26 -15.19
C ASP A 145 -11.77 -3.08 -14.31
N VAL A 146 -13.08 -3.00 -14.54
CA VAL A 146 -14.09 -3.69 -13.72
C VAL A 146 -14.99 -4.52 -14.63
N ALA A 147 -15.01 -5.84 -14.43
CA ALA A 147 -15.65 -6.79 -15.33
C ALA A 147 -15.28 -6.50 -16.80
N ASP A 148 -16.27 -6.26 -17.66
CA ASP A 148 -16.09 -5.96 -19.08
C ASP A 148 -15.98 -4.45 -19.38
N LEU A 149 -15.77 -3.61 -18.35
CA LEU A 149 -15.67 -2.16 -18.48
C LEU A 149 -14.21 -1.70 -18.34
N PRO A 150 -13.51 -1.51 -19.48
CA PRO A 150 -12.14 -1.03 -19.46
C PRO A 150 -12.07 0.43 -19.01
N GLU A 151 -10.99 0.77 -18.31
CA GLU A 151 -10.68 2.11 -17.82
C GLU A 151 -11.84 2.73 -17.04
N CYS A 152 -12.50 1.91 -16.21
CA CYS A 152 -13.61 2.32 -15.36
C CYS A 152 -13.17 3.46 -14.42
N ILE A 153 -11.98 3.35 -13.83
CA ILE A 153 -11.35 4.40 -13.03
C ILE A 153 -9.95 4.65 -13.57
N ILE A 154 -9.60 5.93 -13.73
CA ILE A 154 -8.24 6.35 -14.09
C ILE A 154 -7.79 7.37 -13.06
N LEU A 155 -6.65 7.12 -12.42
CA LEU A 155 -6.00 8.03 -11.50
C LEU A 155 -4.62 8.40 -12.04
N ARG A 156 -4.34 9.70 -12.16
CA ARG A 156 -3.06 10.21 -12.65
C ARG A 156 -2.43 11.15 -11.65
N GLY A 157 -1.20 10.86 -11.26
CA GLY A 157 -0.36 11.73 -10.47
C GLY A 157 0.80 12.27 -11.30
N THR A 158 1.06 13.57 -11.18
CA THR A 158 2.28 14.18 -11.74
C THR A 158 2.96 14.99 -10.65
N VAL A 159 4.25 14.74 -10.44
CA VAL A 159 5.08 15.42 -9.45
C VAL A 159 5.94 16.44 -10.18
N ALA A 160 5.83 17.71 -9.79
CA ALA A 160 6.69 18.77 -10.30
C ALA A 160 6.81 19.88 -9.26
N ASN A 161 8.04 20.37 -9.04
CA ASN A 161 8.34 21.43 -8.07
C ASN A 161 7.81 21.11 -6.66
N GLU A 162 8.09 19.90 -6.16
CA GLU A 162 7.63 19.42 -4.83
C GLU A 162 6.11 19.46 -4.65
N LYS A 163 5.37 19.34 -5.75
CA LYS A 163 3.90 19.28 -5.71
C LYS A 163 3.39 18.08 -6.49
N LEU A 164 2.47 17.36 -5.87
CA LEU A 164 1.67 16.33 -6.55
C LEU A 164 0.39 16.96 -7.10
N LYS A 165 0.23 16.91 -8.42
CA LYS A 165 -1.04 17.15 -9.09
C LYS A 165 -1.73 15.82 -9.33
N LEU A 166 -2.95 15.70 -8.83
CA LEU A 166 -3.73 14.47 -8.90
C LEU A 166 -5.03 14.69 -9.67
N LEU A 167 -5.32 13.80 -10.61
CA LEU A 167 -6.53 13.81 -11.42
C LEU A 167 -7.16 12.42 -11.39
N ALA A 168 -8.44 12.33 -11.02
CA ALA A 168 -9.21 11.09 -11.09
C ALA A 168 -10.37 11.23 -12.08
N TYR A 169 -10.55 10.21 -12.91
CA TYR A 169 -11.63 10.09 -13.87
C TYR A 169 -12.42 8.80 -13.61
N VAL A 170 -13.72 8.86 -13.87
CA VAL A 170 -14.58 7.68 -13.92
C VAL A 170 -15.21 7.61 -15.30
N THR A 171 -15.20 6.42 -15.91
CA THR A 171 -15.91 6.16 -17.16
C THR A 171 -17.35 5.78 -16.84
N ILE A 172 -18.29 6.57 -17.33
CA ILE A 172 -19.71 6.25 -17.21
C ILE A 172 -20.13 5.46 -18.45
N PRO A 173 -20.58 4.21 -18.29
CA PRO A 173 -21.06 3.40 -19.39
C PRO A 173 -22.31 4.05 -19.93
N SER A 174 -22.41 4.09 -21.25
CA SER A 174 -23.54 4.73 -21.89
C SER A 174 -24.74 3.79 -21.97
N THR A 175 -25.93 4.36 -21.87
CA THR A 175 -27.16 3.70 -22.34
C THR A 175 -27.22 3.73 -23.87
N GLU A 176 -28.02 2.83 -24.46
CA GLU A 176 -28.09 2.49 -25.89
C GLU A 176 -27.70 3.62 -26.87
N GLY A 177 -26.66 3.36 -27.68
CA GLY A 177 -26.30 4.16 -28.86
C GLY A 177 -25.37 5.36 -28.63
N LYS A 178 -24.99 5.67 -27.39
CA LYS A 178 -24.05 6.75 -27.07
C LYS A 178 -22.67 6.18 -26.64
N PRO A 179 -21.56 6.90 -26.90
CA PRO A 179 -20.24 6.47 -26.45
C PRO A 179 -20.10 6.67 -24.93
N ALA A 180 -19.35 5.77 -24.27
CA ALA A 180 -18.98 5.93 -22.88
C ALA A 180 -18.26 7.27 -22.67
N THR A 181 -18.58 7.98 -21.59
CA THR A 181 -18.04 9.32 -21.33
C THR A 181 -17.16 9.29 -20.09
N ARG A 182 -15.94 9.80 -20.21
CA ARG A 182 -15.04 10.02 -19.05
C ARG A 182 -15.42 11.31 -18.36
N GLN A 183 -15.64 11.24 -17.05
CA GLN A 183 -15.92 12.41 -16.24
C GLN A 183 -14.83 12.59 -15.18
N PRO A 184 -14.25 13.80 -15.05
CA PRO A 184 -13.36 14.09 -13.93
C PRO A 184 -14.17 14.08 -12.63
N VAL A 185 -13.76 13.26 -11.67
CA VAL A 185 -14.42 13.16 -10.36
C VAL A 185 -13.60 13.81 -9.26
N HIS A 186 -12.29 13.97 -9.46
CA HIS A 186 -11.40 14.63 -8.50
C HIS A 186 -10.25 15.34 -9.19
N LYS A 187 -9.89 16.50 -8.62
CA LYS A 187 -8.70 17.27 -8.98
C LYS A 187 -8.15 17.93 -7.73
N SER A 188 -6.91 17.62 -7.38
CA SER A 188 -6.22 18.27 -6.26
C SER A 188 -4.76 18.52 -6.56
N GLU A 189 -4.19 19.45 -5.82
CA GLU A 189 -2.77 19.74 -5.78
C GLU A 189 -2.38 19.77 -4.31
N MET A 190 -1.25 19.15 -3.96
CA MET A 190 -0.73 19.15 -2.60
C MET A 190 0.80 19.16 -2.62
N ASP A 191 1.38 19.61 -1.52
CA ASP A 191 2.82 19.58 -1.34
C ASP A 191 3.29 18.13 -1.15
N LEU A 192 4.34 17.76 -1.87
CA LEU A 192 5.00 16.47 -1.81
C LEU A 192 6.51 16.75 -1.76
N PRO A 193 7.09 16.86 -0.55
CA PRO A 193 8.53 17.09 -0.39
C PRO A 193 9.37 16.03 -1.10
N ALA A 194 10.58 16.41 -1.52
CA ALA A 194 11.55 15.48 -2.09
C ALA A 194 11.75 14.23 -1.18
N GLY A 195 11.87 13.06 -1.79
CA GLY A 195 11.99 11.78 -1.08
C GLY A 195 10.70 11.26 -0.42
N SER A 196 9.56 11.94 -0.57
CA SER A 196 8.28 11.45 -0.05
C SER A 196 7.84 10.16 -0.76
N LEU A 197 7.38 9.19 0.02
CA LEU A 197 6.86 7.92 -0.49
C LEU A 197 5.36 8.03 -0.80
N ILE A 198 4.95 7.65 -2.02
CA ILE A 198 3.56 7.46 -2.44
C ILE A 198 3.29 6.00 -2.80
N ALA A 199 2.65 5.23 -1.92
CA ALA A 199 2.33 3.84 -2.26
C ALA A 199 0.94 3.69 -2.91
N ASP A 200 0.76 2.57 -3.60
CA ASP A 200 -0.56 2.11 -4.00
C ASP A 200 -1.23 1.36 -2.84
N SER A 201 -2.49 1.67 -2.54
CA SER A 201 -3.28 0.91 -1.58
C SER A 201 -3.70 -0.49 -2.08
N LEU A 202 -3.53 -0.83 -3.36
CA LEU A 202 -3.97 -2.11 -3.93
C LEU A 202 -2.81 -2.99 -4.42
N SER A 203 -1.60 -2.44 -4.53
CA SER A 203 -0.44 -3.18 -4.97
C SER A 203 0.46 -3.53 -3.78
N PRO A 204 0.84 -4.81 -3.61
CA PRO A 204 1.77 -5.18 -2.54
C PRO A 204 3.14 -4.55 -2.81
N ARG A 205 3.84 -4.11 -1.76
CA ARG A 205 5.23 -3.62 -1.93
C ARG A 205 6.18 -4.83 -1.92
N PRO A 206 7.19 -4.89 -2.80
CA PRO A 206 8.07 -6.05 -2.86
C PRO A 206 9.14 -6.09 -1.76
N ARG A 207 9.64 -4.93 -1.31
CA ARG A 207 10.76 -4.84 -0.37
C ARG A 207 10.70 -3.58 0.50
N PHE A 208 11.36 -3.67 1.65
CA PHE A 208 11.72 -2.57 2.54
C PHE A 208 13.22 -2.67 2.87
N SER A 209 13.87 -1.53 3.06
CA SER A 209 15.24 -1.43 3.56
C SER A 209 15.24 -1.10 5.05
N ASP A 210 16.32 -1.49 5.74
CA ASP A 210 16.75 -0.94 7.03
C ASP A 210 15.68 -0.91 8.14
N LEU A 211 14.84 -1.95 8.20
CA LEU A 211 13.82 -2.06 9.23
C LEU A 211 14.42 -2.43 10.60
N TYR A 212 13.97 -1.73 11.63
CA TYR A 212 14.26 -2.06 13.03
C TYR A 212 13.02 -1.88 13.92
N VAL A 213 12.92 -2.66 14.99
CA VAL A 213 11.78 -2.59 15.91
C VAL A 213 11.70 -1.23 16.58
N GLY A 214 10.49 -0.65 16.62
CA GLY A 214 10.22 0.69 17.12
C GLY A 214 10.34 1.79 16.07
N GLN A 215 10.78 1.48 14.85
CA GLN A 215 10.81 2.44 13.74
C GLN A 215 9.39 2.85 13.33
N GLU A 216 9.17 4.16 13.22
CA GLU A 216 7.92 4.74 12.76
C GLU A 216 8.15 5.71 11.60
N TRP A 217 7.25 5.71 10.62
CA TRP A 217 7.23 6.70 9.56
C TRP A 217 5.83 6.91 9.00
N THR A 218 5.57 8.10 8.44
CA THR A 218 4.33 8.39 7.71
C THR A 218 4.60 8.43 6.22
N PHE A 219 3.66 7.91 5.44
CA PHE A 219 3.68 8.02 3.98
C PHE A 219 2.25 8.16 3.46
N SER A 220 2.11 8.71 2.25
CA SER A 220 0.81 8.82 1.60
C SER A 220 0.58 7.61 0.70
N THR A 221 -0.67 7.18 0.62
CA THR A 221 -1.11 6.12 -0.29
C THR A 221 -2.25 6.64 -1.14
N TYR A 222 -2.26 6.28 -2.43
CA TYR A 222 -3.43 6.55 -3.24
C TYR A 222 -4.42 5.38 -3.24
N ARG A 223 -5.70 5.71 -3.43
CA ARG A 223 -6.84 4.80 -3.26
C ARG A 223 -7.67 4.72 -4.55
N PRO A 224 -7.37 3.79 -5.46
CA PRO A 224 -8.04 3.71 -6.76
C PRO A 224 -9.56 3.52 -6.65
N LEU A 225 -10.02 2.74 -5.66
CA LEU A 225 -11.45 2.46 -5.45
C LEU A 225 -12.18 3.56 -4.67
N ALA A 226 -11.49 4.64 -4.27
CA ALA A 226 -12.07 5.80 -3.60
C ALA A 226 -11.71 7.10 -4.35
N PRO A 227 -12.14 7.25 -5.63
CA PRO A 227 -11.61 8.29 -6.51
C PRO A 227 -11.96 9.73 -6.10
N ASN A 228 -12.93 9.94 -5.18
CA ASN A 228 -13.26 11.25 -4.60
C ASN A 228 -12.42 11.62 -3.37
N SER A 229 -11.70 10.65 -2.80
CA SER A 229 -10.71 10.85 -1.73
C SER A 229 -9.51 9.96 -2.07
N PRO A 230 -8.85 10.23 -3.20
CA PRO A 230 -7.90 9.30 -3.81
C PRO A 230 -6.57 9.22 -3.05
N LEU A 231 -6.40 9.92 -1.93
CA LEU A 231 -5.20 9.90 -1.11
C LEU A 231 -5.55 9.66 0.36
N GLN A 232 -4.64 9.00 1.06
CA GLN A 232 -4.74 8.74 2.48
C GLN A 232 -3.34 8.61 3.07
N ASP A 233 -3.09 9.30 4.18
CA ASP A 233 -1.87 9.14 4.96
C ASP A 233 -1.94 7.87 5.81
N VAL A 234 -0.78 7.22 5.94
CA VAL A 234 -0.58 5.96 6.64
C VAL A 234 0.62 6.12 7.56
N LEU A 235 0.43 5.81 8.84
CA LEU A 235 1.51 5.60 9.79
C LEU A 235 1.92 4.13 9.73
N ALA A 236 3.19 3.88 9.48
CA ALA A 236 3.80 2.56 9.61
C ALA A 236 4.64 2.51 10.88
N THR A 237 4.50 1.40 11.62
CA THR A 237 5.28 1.12 12.82
C THR A 237 5.82 -0.31 12.75
N VAL A 238 7.12 -0.51 12.93
CA VAL A 238 7.73 -1.83 13.08
C VAL A 238 7.51 -2.30 14.52
N GLU A 239 6.48 -3.10 14.76
CA GLU A 239 6.02 -3.42 16.11
C GLU A 239 6.88 -4.51 16.77
N ALA A 240 7.27 -5.53 16.02
CA ALA A 240 7.97 -6.70 16.58
C ALA A 240 8.69 -7.51 15.51
N LEU A 241 9.54 -8.43 15.96
CA LEU A 241 9.96 -9.61 15.22
C LEU A 241 9.05 -10.78 15.60
N GLU A 242 8.49 -11.47 14.62
CA GLU A 242 7.70 -12.67 14.86
C GLU A 242 8.00 -13.76 13.84
N THR A 243 7.81 -15.01 14.25
CA THR A 243 7.97 -16.16 13.36
C THR A 243 6.65 -16.46 12.67
N ILE A 244 6.63 -16.37 11.34
CA ILE A 244 5.49 -16.74 10.50
C ILE A 244 5.77 -18.02 9.73
N GLN A 245 4.72 -18.73 9.33
CA GLN A 245 4.81 -19.79 8.33
C GLN A 245 4.66 -19.15 6.94
N TRP A 246 5.68 -19.27 6.10
CA TRP A 246 5.69 -18.85 4.71
C TRP A 246 6.23 -19.98 3.84
N ASN A 247 5.46 -20.40 2.84
CA ASN A 247 5.76 -21.58 2.00
C ASN A 247 6.07 -22.87 2.80
N GLY A 248 5.44 -23.03 3.97
CA GLY A 248 5.63 -24.20 4.84
C GLY A 248 6.87 -24.14 5.74
N GLU A 249 7.65 -23.06 5.67
CA GLU A 249 8.82 -22.84 6.50
C GLU A 249 8.59 -21.76 7.55
N PRO A 250 9.10 -21.95 8.79
CA PRO A 250 9.11 -20.90 9.80
C PRO A 250 10.17 -19.84 9.45
N ILE A 251 9.75 -18.60 9.22
CA ILE A 251 10.64 -17.47 8.97
C ILE A 251 10.40 -16.39 10.02
N THR A 252 11.47 -15.91 10.65
CA THR A 252 11.42 -14.71 11.51
C THR A 252 11.33 -13.47 10.62
N ALA A 253 10.30 -12.65 10.82
CA ALA A 253 10.03 -11.48 10.02
C ALA A 253 9.70 -10.26 10.92
N HIS A 254 10.08 -9.07 10.47
CA HIS A 254 9.58 -7.82 10.99
C HIS A 254 8.09 -7.69 10.66
N ARG A 255 7.28 -7.42 11.69
CA ARG A 255 5.87 -7.12 11.56
C ARG A 255 5.67 -5.60 11.54
N VAL A 256 5.32 -5.07 10.38
CA VAL A 256 5.05 -3.64 10.17
C VAL A 256 3.54 -3.41 10.18
N ALA A 257 3.03 -2.68 11.16
CA ALA A 257 1.61 -2.34 11.23
C ALA A 257 1.34 -1.04 10.46
N TYR A 258 0.26 -1.02 9.67
CA TYR A 258 -0.22 0.19 9.01
C TYR A 258 -1.47 0.69 9.69
N GLN A 259 -1.48 1.97 10.03
CA GLN A 259 -2.55 2.63 10.78
C GLN A 259 -2.88 3.99 10.17
N ARG A 260 -4.08 4.51 10.44
CA ARG A 260 -4.38 5.92 10.15
C ARG A 260 -3.64 6.80 11.15
N PRO A 261 -2.94 7.87 10.73
CA PRO A 261 -2.38 8.84 11.67
C PRO A 261 -3.50 9.42 12.54
N THR A 262 -3.42 9.24 13.85
CA THR A 262 -4.33 9.87 14.81
C THR A 262 -3.63 11.01 15.54
N GLY A 263 -4.36 12.08 15.84
CA GLY A 263 -3.92 13.15 16.74
C GLY A 263 -3.76 12.74 18.22
N GLY A 264 -3.40 11.48 18.52
CA GLY A 264 -3.03 11.02 19.87
C GLY A 264 -4.02 10.14 20.62
N VAL A 265 -4.84 9.32 19.96
CA VAL A 265 -5.65 8.28 20.63
C VAL A 265 -5.48 6.94 19.90
N LEU A 266 -4.79 5.99 20.54
CA LEU A 266 -4.64 4.60 20.08
C LEU A 266 -6.03 3.93 20.06
N ASN A 267 -6.58 3.72 18.87
CA ASN A 267 -7.80 2.94 18.67
C ASN A 267 -7.46 1.74 17.77
N LEU A 268 -7.71 0.52 18.26
CA LEU A 268 -7.53 -0.74 17.52
C LEU A 268 -8.35 -0.79 16.21
N ASP A 269 -9.40 0.03 16.10
CA ASP A 269 -10.27 0.16 14.91
C ASP A 269 -9.64 1.00 13.76
N GLN A 270 -8.34 1.34 13.87
CA GLN A 270 -7.61 2.19 12.91
C GLN A 270 -6.57 1.44 12.09
N GLN A 271 -6.38 0.15 12.36
CA GLN A 271 -5.39 -0.66 11.66
C GLN A 271 -5.82 -0.95 10.23
N LEU A 272 -5.09 -0.36 9.29
CA LEU A 272 -5.29 -0.52 7.85
C LEU A 272 -4.74 -1.84 7.33
N GLY A 273 -3.73 -2.40 7.98
CA GLY A 273 -3.07 -3.61 7.52
C GLY A 273 -1.83 -4.00 8.33
N VAL A 274 -1.18 -5.08 7.89
CA VAL A 274 0.11 -5.55 8.41
C VAL A 274 0.96 -6.03 7.24
N VAL A 275 2.25 -5.76 7.29
CA VAL A 275 3.23 -6.31 6.36
C VAL A 275 4.26 -7.12 7.14
N TRP A 276 4.63 -8.27 6.60
CA TRP A 276 5.70 -9.11 7.13
C TRP A 276 6.88 -9.06 6.19
N VAL A 277 8.02 -8.65 6.74
CA VAL A 277 9.26 -8.42 6.00
C VAL A 277 10.36 -9.27 6.61
N ASP A 278 11.01 -10.10 5.81
CA ASP A 278 12.12 -10.91 6.29
C ASP A 278 13.36 -10.05 6.64
N PRO A 279 14.42 -10.64 7.23
CA PRO A 279 15.63 -9.90 7.61
C PRO A 279 16.42 -9.33 6.42
N THR A 280 16.15 -9.80 5.19
CA THR A 280 16.78 -9.28 3.95
C THR A 280 16.02 -8.10 3.36
N GLY A 281 14.92 -7.70 4.01
CA GLY A 281 14.04 -6.65 3.53
C GLY A 281 12.99 -7.12 2.53
N THR A 282 12.84 -8.42 2.32
CA THR A 282 11.89 -9.00 1.37
C THR A 282 10.51 -9.07 2.02
N VAL A 283 9.50 -8.48 1.38
CA VAL A 283 8.12 -8.61 1.85
C VAL A 283 7.59 -10.00 1.52
N LEU A 284 7.19 -10.75 2.53
CA LEU A 284 6.69 -12.12 2.40
C LEU A 284 5.15 -12.16 2.33
N ARG A 285 4.51 -11.28 3.12
CA ARG A 285 3.05 -11.20 3.23
C ARG A 285 2.63 -9.76 3.49
N GLN A 286 1.52 -9.34 2.90
CA GLN A 286 0.87 -8.07 3.20
C GLN A 286 -0.63 -8.30 3.39
N THR A 287 -1.21 -7.70 4.42
CA THR A 287 -2.64 -7.73 4.70
C THR A 287 -3.22 -6.34 4.70
N MET A 288 -4.45 -6.20 4.24
CA MET A 288 -5.19 -4.96 4.19
C MET A 288 -6.62 -5.20 4.66
N ASN A 289 -7.12 -4.33 5.52
CA ASN A 289 -8.46 -4.43 6.08
C ASN A 289 -9.38 -3.41 5.38
N TRP A 290 -10.45 -3.89 4.77
CA TRP A 290 -11.55 -3.07 4.24
C TRP A 290 -12.82 -3.36 5.02
N GLY A 291 -12.98 -2.68 6.16
CA GLY A 291 -14.02 -3.05 7.13
C GLY A 291 -13.74 -4.44 7.69
N ALA A 292 -14.70 -5.36 7.58
CA ALA A 292 -14.52 -6.75 8.01
C ALA A 292 -13.86 -7.65 6.95
N LEU A 293 -13.59 -7.15 5.74
CA LEU A 293 -12.87 -7.90 4.72
C LEU A 293 -11.37 -7.80 4.94
N ARG A 294 -10.69 -8.94 4.92
CA ARG A 294 -9.24 -9.03 4.96
C ARG A 294 -8.71 -9.51 3.62
N LEU A 295 -7.99 -8.62 2.94
CA LEU A 295 -7.24 -8.93 1.73
C LEU A 295 -5.81 -9.30 2.14
N THR A 296 -5.33 -10.47 1.74
CA THR A 296 -3.98 -10.96 2.02
C THR A 296 -3.25 -11.22 0.72
N PHE A 297 -2.12 -10.56 0.53
CA PHE A 297 -1.14 -10.83 -0.51
C PHE A 297 -0.05 -11.72 0.09
N GLU A 298 0.11 -12.92 -0.45
CA GLU A 298 1.19 -13.84 -0.11
C GLU A 298 2.19 -13.87 -1.26
N ARG A 299 3.45 -13.51 -1.00
CA ARG A 299 4.51 -13.60 -2.01
C ARG A 299 4.71 -15.06 -2.40
N LEU A 300 4.74 -15.34 -3.69
CA LEU A 300 5.13 -16.65 -4.19
C LEU A 300 6.65 -16.78 -4.11
N ALA A 301 7.17 -17.95 -3.77
CA ALA A 301 8.60 -18.21 -3.94
C ALA A 301 8.96 -18.00 -5.42
N ASP A 302 10.09 -17.35 -5.67
CA ASP A 302 10.58 -17.27 -7.04
C ASP A 302 10.98 -18.71 -7.47
N ASP A 303 10.73 -19.09 -8.73
CA ASP A 303 11.12 -20.43 -9.23
C ASP A 303 12.66 -20.66 -9.14
N GLY A 304 13.44 -19.60 -8.89
CA GLY A 304 14.88 -19.64 -8.59
C GLY A 304 15.25 -19.37 -7.12
N ASP A 305 14.28 -19.07 -6.27
CA ASP A 305 14.43 -18.90 -4.81
C ASP A 305 13.90 -20.15 -4.09
N SER A 306 14.19 -21.32 -4.68
CA SER A 306 14.45 -22.50 -3.88
C SER A 306 15.68 -22.15 -3.05
N ARG A 307 15.46 -21.50 -1.90
CA ARG A 307 16.46 -21.29 -0.86
C ARG A 307 17.24 -22.59 -0.78
N LEU A 308 18.51 -22.51 -1.18
CA LEU A 308 19.53 -23.54 -1.12
C LEU A 308 19.07 -24.65 -0.18
N THR A 309 18.50 -25.70 -0.78
CA THR A 309 18.20 -26.94 -0.08
C THR A 309 19.45 -27.29 0.71
N ALA A 310 19.23 -27.52 1.99
CA ALA A 310 20.20 -27.92 2.97
C ALA A 310 21.23 -28.95 2.45
N GLU A 311 22.40 -28.99 3.08
CA GLU A 311 23.36 -30.13 3.07
C GLU A 311 24.47 -30.21 2.01
N GLU A 312 25.25 -29.15 1.76
CA GLU A 312 26.63 -29.32 1.25
C GLU A 312 27.62 -28.50 2.08
N GLY A 313 28.19 -29.13 3.12
CA GLY A 313 29.21 -28.52 3.98
C GLY A 313 29.56 -29.26 5.26
N HIS A 314 29.03 -30.48 5.48
CA HIS A 314 29.47 -31.34 6.58
C HIS A 314 29.77 -32.78 6.12
N ARG A 315 30.49 -32.93 5.01
CA ARG A 315 31.25 -34.14 4.70
C ARG A 315 32.59 -33.78 4.08
N ASP A 316 33.61 -34.45 4.59
CA ASP A 316 34.92 -34.71 4.00
C ASP A 316 35.97 -33.60 4.04
N LEU A 317 36.69 -33.52 5.17
CA LEU A 317 38.16 -33.52 5.19
C LEU A 317 38.67 -34.29 6.42
N ASP A 318 38.44 -35.61 6.41
CA ASP A 318 39.38 -36.60 6.96
C ASP A 318 39.93 -37.38 5.75
N GLN A 319 41.08 -36.94 5.24
CA GLN A 319 42.07 -37.73 4.50
C GLN A 319 43.35 -36.93 4.26
#